data_AF-A0A9X9G584-F1
#
_entry.id   AF-A0A9X9G584-F1
#
_cell.length_a   1.000
_cell.length_b   1.000
_cell.length_c   1.000
_cell.angle_alpha   90.00
_cell.angle_beta   90.00
_cell.angle_gamma   90.00
#
_symmetry.space_group_name_H-M   'P 1'
#
loop_
_entity.id
_entity.type
_entity.pdbx_description
1 polymer ?
#
loop_
_entity_poly.entity_id
_entity_poly.type
_entity_poly.pdbx_seq_one_letter_code
_entity_poly.pdbx_strand_id
1 'polypeptide(L)'
;MTQRSQSQGWALDIALALGGFDALHPEAKATMEQLGHDHTDFDKVFSQVKSGAMIPKAWATVASQAQERAKHYEQKGFTVTARDLYQRAAVMWGRAQYSYFNDDPRKLAFREQCNECVAAISSLGGGTVQRIVLEFEGKQIY
;
A
#
# COMPACT_ATOMS: atom_id res chain seq x y z
N MET A 1 5.95 -17.68 13.29
CA MET A 1 6.65 -16.87 14.33
C MET A 1 6.91 -17.75 15.54
N THR A 2 8.02 -17.54 16.25
CA THR A 2 8.35 -18.31 17.46
C THR A 2 7.75 -17.63 18.70
N GLN A 3 7.56 -18.38 19.79
CA GLN A 3 7.10 -17.81 21.06
C GLN A 3 8.05 -16.72 21.59
N ARG A 4 9.37 -16.90 21.37
CA ARG A 4 10.38 -15.90 21.67
C ARG A 4 10.24 -14.63 20.83
N SER A 5 9.97 -14.73 19.52
CA SER A 5 9.82 -13.52 18.70
C SER A 5 8.61 -12.69 19.12
N GLN A 6 7.52 -13.36 19.53
CA GLN A 6 6.32 -12.68 20.02
C GLN A 6 6.57 -11.98 21.36
N SER A 7 7.26 -12.63 22.31
CA SER A 7 7.57 -12.02 23.61
C SER A 7 8.57 -10.87 23.53
N GLN A 8 9.35 -10.78 22.45
CA GLN A 8 10.32 -9.71 22.19
C GLN A 8 9.81 -8.65 21.21
N GLY A 9 8.48 -8.58 20.96
CA GLY A 9 7.89 -7.58 20.06
C GLY A 9 8.21 -6.13 20.45
N TRP A 10 8.43 -5.87 21.75
CA TRP A 10 8.81 -4.55 22.26
C TRP A 10 10.12 -4.02 21.65
N ALA A 11 11.07 -4.89 21.29
CA ALA A 11 12.33 -4.47 20.70
C ALA A 11 12.12 -3.88 19.29
N LEU A 12 11.23 -4.51 18.52
CA LEU A 12 10.80 -4.00 17.21
C LEU A 12 10.07 -2.66 17.35
N ASP A 13 9.21 -2.53 18.36
CA ASP A 13 8.45 -1.32 18.59
C ASP A 13 9.37 -0.14 18.95
N ILE A 14 10.37 -0.35 19.81
CA ILE A 14 11.38 0.67 20.12
C ILE A 14 12.16 1.05 18.86
N ALA A 15 12.60 0.06 18.07
CA ALA A 15 13.35 0.31 16.85
C ALA A 15 12.54 1.16 15.86
N LEU A 16 11.26 0.83 15.65
CA LEU A 16 10.33 1.59 14.81
C LEU A 16 10.03 2.98 15.37
N ALA A 17 9.85 3.12 16.68
CA ALA A 17 9.54 4.40 17.31
C ALA A 17 10.70 5.41 17.19
N LEU A 18 11.95 4.92 17.20
CA LEU A 18 13.16 5.73 17.13
C LEU A 18 13.67 5.94 15.69
N GLY A 19 13.71 4.88 14.89
CA GLY A 19 14.33 4.88 13.57
C GLY A 19 13.35 4.73 12.40
N GLY A 20 12.05 4.63 12.66
CA GLY A 20 11.04 4.51 11.60
C GLY A 20 11.31 3.31 10.68
N PHE A 21 11.15 3.49 9.38
CA PHE A 21 11.40 2.44 8.39
C PHE A 21 12.86 1.99 8.33
N ASP A 22 13.80 2.92 8.50
CA ASP A 22 15.24 2.66 8.41
C ASP A 22 15.72 1.67 9.48
N ALA A 23 15.03 1.62 10.62
CA ALA A 23 15.30 0.61 11.65
C ALA A 23 15.06 -0.84 11.16
N LEU A 24 14.19 -1.02 10.15
CA LEU A 24 13.90 -2.33 9.54
C LEU A 24 14.66 -2.55 8.25
N HIS A 25 14.80 -1.48 7.47
CA HIS A 25 15.33 -1.51 6.12
C HIS A 25 16.21 -0.26 5.91
N PRO A 26 17.47 -0.28 6.39
CA PRO A 26 18.35 0.88 6.30
C PRO A 26 18.45 1.39 4.86
N GLU A 27 18.27 2.70 4.67
CA GLU A 27 18.38 3.41 3.39
C GLU A 27 17.41 2.94 2.29
N ALA A 28 16.44 2.08 2.62
CA ALA A 28 15.57 1.48 1.62
C ALA A 28 14.49 2.44 1.10
N LYS A 29 14.32 3.63 1.70
CA LYS A 29 13.34 4.64 1.22
C LYS A 29 13.55 4.97 -0.27
N ALA A 30 14.80 5.15 -0.71
CA ALA A 30 15.10 5.44 -2.11
C ALA A 30 14.63 4.31 -3.05
N THR A 31 14.79 3.05 -2.62
CA THR A 31 14.24 1.90 -3.36
C THR A 31 12.72 1.92 -3.38
N MET A 32 12.06 2.28 -2.27
CA MET A 32 10.60 2.41 -2.24
C MET A 32 10.10 3.50 -3.21
N GLU A 33 10.82 4.61 -3.34
CA GLU A 33 10.50 5.67 -4.30
C GLU A 33 10.59 5.19 -5.75
N GLN A 34 11.63 4.41 -6.09
CA GLN A 34 11.75 3.76 -7.40
C GLN A 34 10.60 2.78 -7.69
N LEU A 35 10.03 2.18 -6.65
CA LEU A 35 8.84 1.32 -6.74
C LEU A 35 7.51 2.09 -6.78
N GLY A 36 7.55 3.42 -6.87
CA GLY A 36 6.38 4.28 -7.06
C GLY A 36 5.80 4.87 -5.78
N HIS A 37 6.46 4.75 -4.64
CA HIS A 37 6.06 5.47 -3.44
C HIS A 37 6.43 6.96 -3.55
N ASP A 38 5.47 7.83 -3.29
CA ASP A 38 5.72 9.26 -3.16
C ASP A 38 6.46 9.55 -1.84
N HIS A 39 7.50 10.38 -1.90
CA HIS A 39 8.35 10.74 -0.75
C HIS A 39 7.52 11.28 0.43
N THR A 40 6.55 12.15 0.14
CA THR A 40 5.75 12.82 1.17
C THR A 40 4.73 11.88 1.80
N ASP A 41 4.13 10.98 1.02
CA ASP A 41 3.23 9.96 1.55
C ASP A 41 3.99 8.96 2.44
N PHE A 42 5.21 8.58 2.02
CA PHE A 42 6.06 7.68 2.79
C PHE A 42 6.39 8.25 4.17
N ASP A 43 6.83 9.51 4.21
CA ASP A 43 7.11 10.20 5.47
C ASP A 43 5.86 10.35 6.33
N LYS A 44 4.72 10.64 5.71
CA LYS A 44 3.44 10.72 6.40
C LYS A 44 3.06 9.39 7.06
N VAL A 45 3.33 8.25 6.41
CA VAL A 45 3.10 6.93 7.01
C VAL A 45 3.99 6.74 8.22
N PHE A 46 5.31 6.91 8.08
CA PHE A 46 6.24 6.61 9.17
C PHE A 46 6.23 7.64 10.31
N SER A 47 5.71 8.84 10.07
CA SER A 47 5.40 9.79 11.16
C SER A 47 4.35 9.24 12.15
N GLN A 48 3.47 8.34 11.69
CA GLN A 48 2.40 7.74 12.50
C GLN A 48 2.83 6.45 13.19
N VAL A 49 3.91 5.79 12.76
CA VAL A 49 4.29 4.46 13.24
C VAL A 49 5.10 4.58 14.52
N LYS A 50 4.62 3.93 15.58
CA LYS A 50 5.33 3.78 16.87
C LYS A 50 5.50 2.31 17.29
N SER A 51 4.91 1.38 16.55
CA SER A 51 5.00 -0.05 16.79
C SER A 51 4.74 -0.81 15.50
N GLY A 52 5.19 -2.07 15.43
CA GLY A 52 5.01 -2.92 14.26
C GLY A 52 3.54 -3.11 13.89
N ALA A 53 2.68 -3.21 14.90
CA ALA A 53 1.24 -3.37 14.74
C ALA A 53 0.55 -2.16 14.06
N MET A 54 1.16 -0.97 14.10
CA MET A 54 0.59 0.24 13.50
C MET A 54 0.84 0.34 12.00
N ILE A 55 1.85 -0.35 11.48
CA ILE A 55 2.28 -0.26 10.08
C ILE A 55 1.11 -0.46 9.09
N PRO A 56 0.32 -1.55 9.15
CA PRO A 56 -0.79 -1.73 8.20
C PRO A 56 -1.81 -0.59 8.23
N LYS A 57 -2.18 -0.12 9.43
CA LYS A 57 -3.15 0.97 9.58
C LYS A 57 -2.61 2.30 9.05
N ALA A 58 -1.34 2.59 9.30
CA ALA A 58 -0.70 3.81 8.81
C ALA A 58 -0.66 3.84 7.28
N TRP A 59 -0.26 2.75 6.63
CA TRP A 59 -0.32 2.61 5.16
C TRP A 59 -1.74 2.80 4.64
N ALA A 60 -2.72 2.09 5.20
CA ALA A 60 -4.12 2.16 4.79
C ALA A 60 -4.68 3.59 4.91
N THR A 61 -4.31 4.31 5.98
CA THR A 61 -4.80 5.67 6.24
C THR A 61 -4.28 6.67 5.21
N VAL A 62 -3.01 6.59 4.83
CA VAL A 62 -2.44 7.50 3.82
C VAL A 62 -2.90 7.07 2.41
N ALA A 63 -3.04 5.77 2.17
CA ALA A 63 -3.61 5.24 0.92
C ALA A 63 -5.03 5.76 0.68
N SER A 64 -5.91 5.70 1.68
CA SER A 64 -7.29 6.17 1.56
C SER A 64 -7.36 7.66 1.24
N GLN A 65 -6.51 8.48 1.88
CA GLN A 65 -6.43 9.93 1.61
C GLN A 65 -5.95 10.24 0.18
N ALA A 66 -4.99 9.46 -0.34
CA ALA A 66 -4.58 9.59 -1.75
C ALA A 66 -5.72 9.18 -2.70
N GLN A 67 -6.41 8.08 -2.41
CA GLN A 67 -7.54 7.58 -3.19
C GLN A 67 -8.75 8.53 -3.16
N GLU A 68 -9.07 9.15 -2.02
CA GLU A 68 -10.13 10.16 -1.89
C GLU A 68 -9.82 11.39 -2.75
N ARG A 69 -8.57 11.86 -2.73
CA ARG A 69 -8.11 12.94 -3.63
C ARG A 69 -8.19 12.50 -5.09
N ALA A 70 -7.82 11.27 -5.41
CA ALA A 70 -7.93 10.74 -6.77
C ALA A 70 -9.38 10.79 -7.28
N LYS A 71 -10.33 10.25 -6.48
CA LYS A 71 -11.77 10.29 -6.74
C LYS A 71 -12.28 11.72 -6.95
N HIS A 72 -11.83 12.66 -6.12
CA HIS A 72 -12.19 14.08 -6.25
C HIS A 72 -11.76 14.68 -7.60
N TYR A 73 -10.52 14.44 -8.02
CA TYR A 73 -10.01 14.97 -9.29
C TYR A 73 -10.60 14.25 -10.51
N GLU A 74 -10.89 12.95 -10.38
CA GLU A 74 -11.58 12.17 -11.41
C GLU A 74 -12.97 12.75 -11.70
N GLN A 75 -13.76 13.01 -10.65
CA GLN A 75 -15.10 13.61 -10.77
C GLN A 75 -15.09 14.99 -11.44
N LYS A 76 -13.96 15.71 -11.34
CA LYS A 76 -13.76 17.02 -11.97
C LYS A 76 -13.15 16.94 -13.37
N GLY A 77 -12.89 15.75 -13.90
CA GLY A 77 -12.32 15.53 -15.23
C GLY A 77 -10.79 15.71 -15.31
N PHE A 78 -10.08 15.83 -14.18
CA PHE A 78 -8.62 15.92 -14.15
C PHE A 78 -7.99 14.52 -14.17
N THR A 79 -8.11 13.84 -15.31
CA THR A 79 -7.78 12.41 -15.47
C THR A 79 -6.33 12.08 -15.15
N VAL A 80 -5.37 12.91 -15.58
CA VAL A 80 -3.93 12.71 -15.30
C VAL A 80 -3.65 12.79 -13.79
N THR A 81 -4.11 13.86 -13.14
CA THR A 81 -3.95 14.05 -11.69
C THR A 81 -4.60 12.93 -10.89
N ALA A 82 -5.82 12.51 -11.28
CA ALA A 82 -6.50 11.40 -10.65
C ALA A 82 -5.71 10.10 -10.80
N ARG A 83 -5.20 9.80 -12.00
CA ARG A 83 -4.39 8.61 -12.26
C ARG A 83 -3.13 8.56 -11.41
N ASP A 84 -2.39 9.67 -11.30
CA ASP A 84 -1.17 9.74 -10.50
C ASP A 84 -1.45 9.51 -9.01
N LEU A 85 -2.58 10.05 -8.50
CA LEU A 85 -3.02 9.81 -7.13
C LEU A 85 -3.50 8.37 -6.89
N TYR A 86 -4.16 7.74 -7.87
CA TYR A 86 -4.50 6.32 -7.81
C TYR A 86 -3.24 5.44 -7.80
N GLN A 87 -2.19 5.80 -8.55
CA GLN A 87 -0.91 5.08 -8.51
C GLN A 87 -0.27 5.14 -7.11
N ARG A 88 -0.24 6.32 -6.50
CA ARG A 88 0.23 6.51 -5.11
C ARG A 88 -0.59 5.67 -4.13
N ALA A 89 -1.92 5.69 -4.25
CA ALA A 89 -2.79 4.88 -3.40
C ALA A 89 -2.55 3.37 -3.58
N ALA A 90 -2.40 2.90 -4.82
CA ALA A 90 -2.24 1.48 -5.14
C ALA A 90 -1.03 0.86 -4.44
N VAL A 91 0.15 1.51 -4.51
CA VAL A 91 1.37 0.99 -3.86
C VAL A 91 1.23 0.96 -2.34
N MET A 92 0.54 1.93 -1.74
CA MET A 92 0.30 1.97 -0.30
C MET A 92 -0.72 0.93 0.16
N TRP A 93 -1.80 0.70 -0.59
CA TRP A 93 -2.71 -0.41 -0.34
C TRP A 93 -2.00 -1.77 -0.46
N GLY A 94 -1.07 -1.90 -1.41
CA GLY A 94 -0.18 -3.05 -1.53
C GLY A 94 0.65 -3.31 -0.26
N ARG A 95 1.21 -2.25 0.36
CA ARG A 95 1.94 -2.36 1.63
C ARG A 95 1.04 -2.67 2.83
N ALA A 96 -0.17 -2.11 2.85
CA ALA A 96 -1.16 -2.39 3.88
C ALA A 96 -1.56 -3.88 3.88
N GLN A 97 -1.88 -4.46 2.72
CA GLN A 97 -2.21 -5.89 2.64
C GLN A 97 -1.01 -6.81 2.93
N TYR A 98 0.22 -6.42 2.55
CA TYR A 98 1.43 -7.22 2.76
C TYR A 98 1.70 -7.48 4.25
N SER A 99 1.21 -6.60 5.12
CA SER A 99 1.37 -6.69 6.57
C SER A 99 0.47 -7.75 7.22
N TYR A 100 -0.47 -8.33 6.48
CA TYR A 100 -1.34 -9.42 6.94
C TYR A 100 -1.00 -10.74 6.24
N PHE A 101 -0.93 -11.80 7.04
CA PHE A 101 -0.62 -13.16 6.62
C PHE A 101 -1.87 -14.03 6.61
N ASN A 102 -1.80 -15.17 5.91
CA ASN A 102 -2.90 -16.15 5.79
C ASN A 102 -4.21 -15.52 5.25
N ASP A 103 -5.34 -16.17 5.52
CA ASP A 103 -6.68 -15.79 5.08
C ASP A 103 -7.30 -14.70 5.98
N ASP A 104 -6.50 -13.69 6.37
CA ASP A 104 -7.01 -12.57 7.15
C ASP A 104 -7.96 -11.71 6.30
N PRO A 105 -9.22 -11.46 6.74
CA PRO A 105 -10.19 -10.71 5.95
C PRO A 105 -9.72 -9.28 5.64
N ARG A 106 -8.85 -8.69 6.47
CA ARG A 106 -8.28 -7.35 6.22
C ARG A 106 -7.32 -7.36 5.04
N LYS A 107 -6.63 -8.47 4.81
CA LYS A 107 -5.75 -8.64 3.64
C LYS A 107 -6.56 -8.54 2.35
N LEU A 108 -7.68 -9.27 2.29
CA LEU A 108 -8.59 -9.25 1.14
C LEU A 108 -9.17 -7.85 0.93
N ALA A 109 -9.66 -7.20 1.98
CA ALA A 109 -10.19 -5.84 1.89
C ALA A 109 -9.17 -4.83 1.33
N PHE A 110 -7.92 -4.87 1.79
CA PHE A 110 -6.87 -3.99 1.26
C PHE A 110 -6.41 -4.38 -0.14
N ARG A 111 -6.46 -5.67 -0.49
CA ARG A 111 -6.22 -6.15 -1.86
C ARG A 111 -7.28 -5.62 -2.83
N GLU A 112 -8.54 -5.61 -2.42
CA GLU A 112 -9.65 -5.04 -3.20
C GLU A 112 -9.46 -3.55 -3.45
N GLN A 113 -9.11 -2.76 -2.42
CA GLN A 113 -8.80 -1.34 -2.59
C GLN A 113 -7.60 -1.10 -3.54
N CYS A 114 -6.57 -1.94 -3.46
CA CYS A 114 -5.46 -1.90 -4.41
C CYS A 114 -5.94 -2.19 -5.85
N ASN A 115 -6.78 -3.22 -6.02
CA ASN A 115 -7.36 -3.59 -7.33
C ASN A 115 -8.22 -2.48 -7.92
N GLU A 116 -9.03 -1.79 -7.10
CA GLU A 116 -9.82 -0.62 -7.51
C GLU A 116 -8.92 0.49 -8.06
N CYS A 117 -7.83 0.82 -7.35
CA CYS A 117 -6.89 1.83 -7.80
C CYS A 117 -6.22 1.46 -9.13
N VAL A 118 -5.79 0.20 -9.28
CA VAL A 118 -5.17 -0.29 -10.53
C VAL A 118 -6.17 -0.29 -11.69
N ALA A 119 -7.42 -0.66 -11.46
CA ALA A 119 -8.47 -0.58 -12.46
C ALA A 119 -8.74 0.87 -12.89
N ALA A 120 -8.75 1.82 -11.95
CA ALA A 120 -8.88 3.24 -12.26
C ALA A 120 -7.70 3.76 -13.09
N ILE A 121 -6.46 3.36 -12.77
CA ILE A 121 -5.26 3.71 -13.55
C ILE A 121 -5.40 3.24 -15.01
N SER A 122 -5.84 2.00 -15.21
CA SER A 122 -6.11 1.41 -16.52
C SER A 122 -7.15 2.24 -17.30
N SER A 123 -8.30 2.48 -16.69
CA SER A 123 -9.42 3.22 -17.29
C SER A 123 -9.01 4.64 -17.69
N LEU A 124 -8.43 5.40 -16.76
CA LEU A 124 -8.00 6.78 -16.99
C LEU A 124 -6.81 6.89 -17.95
N GLY A 125 -6.01 5.82 -18.08
CA GLY A 125 -4.91 5.71 -19.02
C GLY A 125 -5.31 5.30 -20.43
N GLY A 126 -6.60 5.19 -20.75
CA GLY A 126 -7.06 4.73 -22.07
C GLY A 126 -6.78 3.23 -22.31
N GLY A 127 -6.67 2.43 -21.25
CA GLY A 127 -6.53 0.98 -21.34
C GLY A 127 -5.14 0.50 -21.80
N THR A 128 -4.08 1.29 -21.64
CA THR A 128 -2.71 0.85 -21.97
C THR A 128 -2.26 -0.33 -21.10
N VAL A 129 -2.66 -0.35 -19.83
CA VAL A 129 -2.47 -1.49 -18.92
C VAL A 129 -3.83 -2.17 -18.77
N GLN A 130 -3.90 -3.47 -18.96
CA GLN A 130 -5.17 -4.22 -18.94
C GLN A 130 -5.08 -5.39 -17.99
N ARG A 131 -6.18 -5.66 -17.27
CA ARG A 131 -6.32 -6.90 -16.51
C ARG A 131 -6.55 -8.04 -17.51
N ILE A 132 -5.66 -9.01 -17.48
CA ILE A 132 -5.82 -10.26 -18.22
C ILE A 132 -6.30 -11.33 -17.25
N VAL A 133 -7.29 -12.10 -17.68
CA VAL A 133 -7.79 -13.26 -16.94
C VAL A 133 -7.50 -14.49 -17.79
N LEU A 134 -6.74 -15.42 -17.24
CA LEU A 134 -6.36 -16.64 -17.93
C LEU A 134 -7.08 -17.83 -17.29
N GLU A 135 -7.72 -18.64 -18.12
CA GLU A 135 -8.25 -19.94 -17.69
C GLU A 135 -7.11 -20.95 -17.57
N PHE A 136 -6.98 -21.53 -16.38
CA PHE A 136 -5.95 -22.51 -16.07
C PHE A 136 -6.49 -23.54 -15.08
N GLU A 137 -6.51 -24.81 -15.48
CA GLU A 137 -6.98 -25.93 -14.65
C GLU A 137 -8.38 -25.72 -14.02
N GLY A 138 -9.31 -25.14 -14.80
CA GLY A 138 -10.69 -24.87 -14.35
C GLY A 138 -10.79 -23.71 -13.34
N LYS A 139 -9.75 -22.89 -13.22
CA LYS A 139 -9.70 -21.67 -12.41
C LYS A 139 -9.25 -20.48 -13.25
N GLN A 140 -9.56 -19.29 -12.75
CA GLN A 140 -9.09 -18.04 -13.30
C GLN A 140 -7.83 -17.56 -12.58
N ILE A 141 -6.77 -17.28 -13.35
CA ILE A 141 -5.55 -16.63 -12.88
C ILE A 141 -5.61 -15.15 -13.23
N TYR A 142 -5.41 -14.28 -12.23
CA TYR A 142 -5.41 -12.81 -12.33
C TYR A 142 -4.76 -12.12 -11.11
#